data_AF-W7DFE3-F1
#
_entry.id   AF-W7DFE3-F1
#
_cell.length_a   1.000
_cell.length_b   1.000
_cell.length_c   1.000
_cell.angle_alpha   90.00
_cell.angle_beta   90.00
_cell.angle_gamma   90.00
#
_symmetry.space_group_name_H-M   'P 1'
#
loop_
_entity.id
_entity.type
_entity.pdbx_description
1 polymer ?
#
loop_
_entity_poly.entity_id
_entity_poly.type
_entity_poly.pdbx_seq_one_letter_code
_entity_poly.pdbx_strand_id
1 'polypeptide(L)'
;MPQLIVNAKNTEKRIAVIENKQLIDFELFRPSEKAQVGHIYLAQIEKIDKKMDAAFVNLGQEKGFLHLKDLPASFVKTQGARLLVQVNRMGTETKLPLVTGIIELSNAYFVYMKGKSYISVSKRIEEQRKK
;
A
#
# COMPACT_ATOMS: atom_id res chain seq x y z
N MET A 1 0.26 -17.32 -27.31
CA MET A 1 -0.38 -16.13 -26.73
C MET A 1 -0.68 -16.45 -25.27
N PRO A 2 -0.20 -15.65 -24.32
CA PRO A 2 -0.49 -15.85 -22.92
C PRO A 2 -1.99 -15.62 -22.65
N GLN A 3 -2.58 -16.47 -21.82
CA GLN A 3 -3.98 -16.41 -21.40
C GLN A 3 -4.05 -16.19 -19.89
N LEU A 4 -4.88 -15.26 -19.46
CA LEU A 4 -5.19 -15.04 -18.05
C LEU A 4 -6.53 -15.72 -17.73
N ILE A 5 -6.50 -16.77 -16.90
CA ILE A 5 -7.69 -17.49 -16.47
C ILE A 5 -8.03 -17.05 -15.05
N VAL A 6 -9.24 -16.51 -14.87
CA VAL A 6 -9.73 -16.05 -13.56
C VAL A 6 -10.91 -16.91 -13.12
N ASN A 7 -10.79 -17.57 -11.97
CA ASN A 7 -11.90 -18.21 -11.29
C ASN A 7 -12.28 -17.39 -10.04
N ALA A 8 -13.47 -16.78 -10.10
CA ALA A 8 -13.98 -15.90 -9.04
C ALA A 8 -15.26 -16.42 -8.35
N LYS A 9 -15.71 -17.65 -8.62
CA LYS A 9 -17.01 -18.16 -8.15
C LYS A 9 -17.07 -18.39 -6.63
N ASN A 10 -15.96 -18.81 -6.02
CA ASN A 10 -15.93 -19.22 -4.61
C ASN A 10 -15.28 -18.15 -3.72
N THR A 11 -15.16 -18.43 -2.43
CA THR A 11 -14.45 -17.59 -1.45
C THR A 11 -13.00 -17.33 -1.84
N GLU A 12 -12.33 -18.35 -2.39
CA GLU A 12 -11.01 -18.20 -3.01
C GLU A 12 -11.14 -17.65 -4.43
N LYS A 13 -10.26 -16.70 -4.74
CA LYS A 13 -10.00 -16.23 -6.10
C LYS A 13 -8.73 -16.88 -6.59
N ARG A 14 -8.78 -17.40 -7.83
CA ARG A 14 -7.67 -18.11 -8.46
C ARG A 14 -7.39 -17.47 -9.79
N ILE A 15 -6.14 -17.14 -10.02
CA ILE A 15 -5.65 -16.52 -11.25
C ILE A 15 -4.52 -17.39 -11.78
N ALA A 16 -4.62 -17.82 -13.04
CA ALA A 16 -3.59 -18.59 -13.70
C ALA A 16 -3.14 -17.88 -14.98
N VAL A 17 -1.83 -17.81 -15.21
CA VAL A 17 -1.26 -17.39 -16.48
C VAL A 17 -0.83 -18.66 -17.22
N ILE A 18 -1.42 -18.90 -18.40
CA ILE A 18 -1.11 -20.06 -19.24
C ILE A 18 -0.51 -19.59 -20.56
N GLU A 19 0.58 -20.22 -20.97
CA GLU A 19 1.17 -20.03 -22.30
C GLU A 19 1.51 -21.39 -22.90
N ASN A 20 1.13 -21.61 -24.18
CA ASN A 20 1.40 -22.87 -24.90
C ASN A 20 0.92 -24.14 -24.14
N LYS A 21 -0.24 -24.05 -23.47
CA LYS A 21 -0.82 -25.09 -22.61
C LYS A 21 0.02 -25.44 -21.37
N GLN A 22 1.03 -24.64 -21.03
CA GLN A 22 1.81 -24.75 -19.81
C GLN A 22 1.41 -23.67 -18.82
N LEU A 23 1.34 -24.03 -17.55
CA LEU A 23 1.11 -23.09 -16.46
C LEU A 23 2.40 -22.29 -16.21
N ILE A 24 2.33 -20.98 -16.36
CA ILE A 24 3.45 -20.05 -16.16
C ILE A 24 3.43 -19.50 -14.73
N ASP A 25 2.26 -19.10 -14.26
CA ASP A 25 2.07 -18.54 -12.92
C ASP A 25 0.68 -18.89 -12.37
N PHE A 26 0.56 -18.98 -11.06
CA PHE A 26 -0.68 -19.29 -10.36
C PHE A 26 -0.75 -18.56 -9.03
N GLU A 27 -1.76 -17.71 -8.88
CA GLU A 27 -2.07 -17.02 -7.64
C GLU A 27 -3.42 -17.47 -7.09
N LEU A 28 -3.46 -17.75 -5.79
CA LEU A 28 -4.67 -18.03 -5.04
C LEU A 28 -4.72 -17.11 -3.83
N PHE A 29 -5.80 -16.34 -3.73
CA PHE A 29 -6.03 -15.47 -2.58
C PHE A 29 -7.46 -15.58 -2.09
N ARG A 30 -7.65 -15.36 -0.79
CA ARG A 30 -8.98 -15.16 -0.19
C ARG A 30 -9.11 -13.67 0.11
N PRO A 31 -10.14 -12.97 -0.40
CA PRO A 31 -10.38 -11.59 -0.02
C PRO A 31 -10.48 -11.51 1.51
N SER A 32 -9.59 -10.75 2.11
CA SER A 32 -9.60 -10.48 3.56
C SER A 32 -10.19 -9.11 3.79
N GLU A 33 -10.96 -8.99 4.88
CA GLU A 33 -11.42 -7.71 5.40
C GLU A 33 -10.27 -6.92 6.07
N LYS A 34 -9.16 -7.58 6.41
CA LYS A 34 -8.01 -6.95 7.05
C LYS A 34 -7.14 -6.20 6.05
N ALA A 35 -6.69 -5.02 6.46
CA ALA A 35 -5.70 -4.21 5.78
C ALA A 35 -4.40 -4.99 5.54
N GLN A 36 -4.06 -5.21 4.26
CA GLN A 36 -2.81 -5.82 3.84
C GLN A 36 -1.80 -4.74 3.43
N VAL A 37 -0.51 -5.08 3.46
CA VAL A 37 0.55 -4.19 2.96
C VAL A 37 0.25 -3.79 1.53
N GLY A 38 0.40 -2.49 1.23
CA GLY A 38 0.20 -1.94 -0.10
C GLY A 38 -1.24 -1.53 -0.41
N HIS A 39 -2.24 -1.98 0.36
CA HIS A 39 -3.62 -1.50 0.20
C HIS A 39 -3.68 0.02 0.39
N ILE A 40 -4.49 0.68 -0.45
CA ILE A 40 -4.71 2.13 -0.42
C ILE A 40 -6.16 2.39 -0.04
N TYR A 41 -6.36 3.23 0.97
CA TYR A 41 -7.67 3.60 1.50
C TYR A 41 -7.87 5.10 1.43
N LEU A 42 -9.10 5.55 1.20
CA LEU A 42 -9.52 6.90 1.55
C LEU A 42 -9.87 6.93 3.04
N ALA A 43 -8.94 7.41 3.85
CA ALA A 43 -9.08 7.41 5.31
C ALA A 43 -9.55 8.75 5.85
N GLN A 44 -10.24 8.73 6.99
CA GLN A 44 -10.65 9.93 7.72
C GLN A 44 -9.92 10.01 9.06
N ILE A 45 -9.33 11.16 9.40
CA ILE A 45 -8.68 11.38 10.70
C ILE A 45 -9.75 11.41 11.79
N GLU A 46 -9.74 10.43 12.70
CA GLU A 46 -10.68 10.38 13.83
C GLU A 46 -10.14 11.11 15.06
N LYS A 47 -8.84 11.01 15.31
CA LYS A 47 -8.19 11.62 16.48
C LYS A 47 -6.75 11.96 16.17
N ILE A 48 -6.30 13.13 16.60
CA ILE A 48 -4.89 13.52 16.58
C ILE A 48 -4.36 13.46 18.01
N ASP A 49 -3.26 12.73 18.21
CA ASP A 49 -2.54 12.65 19.47
C ASP A 49 -1.19 13.36 19.35
N LYS A 50 -1.09 14.53 19.99
CA LYS A 50 0.13 15.34 19.98
C LYS A 50 1.27 14.74 20.81
N LYS A 51 0.97 13.91 21.82
CA LYS A 51 2.02 13.28 22.65
C LYS A 51 2.72 12.17 21.88
N MET A 52 1.96 11.43 21.08
CA MET A 52 2.50 10.36 20.23
C MET A 52 3.00 10.83 18.86
N ASP A 53 2.84 12.12 18.54
CA ASP A 53 3.05 12.67 17.20
C ASP A 53 2.36 11.83 16.11
N ALA A 54 1.09 11.49 16.35
CA ALA A 54 0.33 10.56 15.54
C ALA A 54 -1.14 10.96 15.35
N ALA A 55 -1.78 10.35 14.36
CA ALA A 55 -3.21 10.38 14.12
C ALA A 55 -3.76 8.95 14.04
N PHE A 56 -4.97 8.77 14.55
CA PHE A 56 -5.76 7.57 14.34
C PHE A 56 -6.74 7.85 13.21
N VAL A 57 -6.75 6.97 12.22
CA VAL A 57 -7.54 7.14 11.00
C VAL A 57 -8.53 5.99 10.84
N ASN A 58 -9.68 6.27 10.26
CA ASN A 58 -10.67 5.27 9.90
C ASN A 58 -10.37 4.73 8.49
N LEU A 59 -10.19 3.42 8.33
CA LEU A 59 -9.96 2.74 7.05
C LEU A 59 -11.23 2.07 6.48
N GLY A 60 -12.40 2.32 7.08
CA GLY A 60 -13.68 1.69 6.77
C GLY A 60 -14.02 0.59 7.77
N GLN A 61 -13.31 -0.53 7.72
CA GLN A 61 -13.57 -1.71 8.58
C GLN A 61 -12.66 -1.79 9.81
N GLU A 62 -11.52 -1.09 9.81
CA GLU A 62 -10.60 -1.03 10.95
C GLU A 62 -9.97 0.36 11.10
N LYS A 63 -9.24 0.57 12.20
CA LYS A 63 -8.51 1.82 12.46
C LYS A 63 -7.05 1.67 12.05
N GLY A 64 -6.49 2.71 11.45
CA GLY A 64 -5.07 2.83 11.16
C GLY A 64 -4.36 3.76 12.12
N PHE A 65 -3.09 3.49 12.35
CA PHE A 65 -2.17 4.39 13.03
C PHE A 65 -1.30 5.11 11.98
N LEU A 66 -1.26 6.44 12.04
CA LEU A 66 -0.55 7.29 11.08
C LEU A 66 0.38 8.23 11.83
N HIS A 67 1.69 8.15 11.61
CA HIS A 67 2.60 9.17 12.16
C HIS A 67 2.38 10.51 11.46
N LEU A 68 2.40 11.62 12.21
CA LEU A 68 2.18 12.94 11.62
C LEU A 68 3.30 13.37 10.66
N LYS A 69 4.50 12.79 10.76
CA LYS A 69 5.62 12.98 9.82
C LYS A 69 5.41 12.29 8.47
N ASP A 70 4.54 11.28 8.41
CA ASP A 70 4.26 10.51 7.19
C ASP A 70 3.08 11.10 6.40
N LEU A 71 2.65 12.31 6.79
CA LEU A 71 1.70 13.12 6.05
C LEU A 71 2.41 13.93 4.97
N PRO A 72 1.79 14.16 3.80
CA PRO A 72 2.31 15.10 2.82
C PRO A 72 2.50 16.49 3.45
N ALA A 73 3.59 17.18 3.09
CA ALA A 73 3.93 18.46 3.69
C ALA A 73 2.82 19.53 3.53
N SER A 74 2.05 19.47 2.44
CA SER A 74 0.94 20.36 2.15
C SER A 74 -0.38 19.98 2.84
N PHE A 75 -0.42 18.88 3.60
CA PHE A 75 -1.67 18.37 4.17
C PHE A 75 -2.04 19.09 5.47
N VAL A 76 -3.26 19.64 5.52
CA VAL A 76 -3.82 20.30 6.71
C VAL A 76 -4.31 19.24 7.70
N LYS A 77 -3.64 19.13 8.84
CA LYS A 77 -3.83 18.07 9.85
C LYS A 77 -4.99 18.42 10.79
N THR A 78 -6.22 18.22 10.33
CA THR A 78 -7.43 18.48 11.12
C THR A 78 -8.22 17.21 11.35
N GLN A 79 -8.84 17.08 12.53
CA GLN A 79 -9.78 15.99 12.81
C GLN A 79 -10.96 16.08 11.83
N GLY A 80 -11.35 14.93 11.27
CA GLY A 80 -12.34 14.84 10.21
C GLY A 80 -11.79 15.01 8.78
N ALA A 81 -10.55 15.47 8.62
CA ALA A 81 -9.93 15.56 7.29
C ALA A 81 -9.78 14.17 6.67
N ARG A 82 -9.95 14.11 5.34
CA ARG A 82 -9.81 12.87 4.55
C ARG A 82 -8.57 12.90 3.70
N LEU A 83 -7.89 11.77 3.60
CA LEU A 83 -6.70 11.62 2.78
C LEU A 83 -6.53 10.18 2.29
N LEU A 84 -5.83 10.01 1.17
CA LEU A 84 -5.36 8.71 0.78
C LEU A 84 -4.25 8.26 1.74
N VAL A 85 -4.35 7.05 2.23
CA VAL A 85 -3.29 6.40 3.00
C VAL A 85 -2.99 5.03 2.41
N GLN A 86 -1.73 4.62 2.50
CA GLN A 86 -1.28 3.29 2.13
C GLN A 86 -0.84 2.53 3.37
N VAL A 87 -1.18 1.25 3.44
CA VAL A 87 -0.74 0.37 4.52
C VAL A 87 0.73 0.02 4.30
N ASN A 88 1.58 0.44 5.24
CA ASN A 88 3.00 0.12 5.26
C ASN A 88 3.24 -1.18 6.05
N ARG A 89 2.55 -1.37 7.18
CA ARG A 89 2.58 -2.60 7.97
C ARG A 89 1.19 -3.02 8.40
N MET A 90 0.92 -4.33 8.31
CA MET A 90 -0.35 -4.91 8.76
C MET A 90 -0.51 -4.79 10.28
N GLY A 91 -1.76 -4.74 10.73
CA GLY A 91 -2.09 -4.83 12.14
C GLY A 91 -1.88 -6.24 12.68
N THR A 92 -1.67 -6.32 13.99
CA THR A 92 -1.77 -7.57 14.76
C THR A 92 -3.01 -7.50 15.64
N GLU A 93 -3.30 -8.55 16.41
CA GLU A 93 -4.44 -8.53 17.36
C GLU A 93 -4.35 -7.38 18.38
N THR A 94 -3.13 -6.95 18.71
CA THR A 94 -2.87 -5.92 19.72
C THR A 94 -2.43 -4.57 19.15
N LYS A 95 -2.11 -4.48 17.84
CA LYS A 95 -1.59 -3.26 17.21
C LYS A 95 -2.34 -2.95 15.93
N LEU A 96 -2.71 -1.68 15.77
CA LEU A 96 -3.32 -1.18 14.55
C LEU A 96 -2.33 -1.25 13.36
N PRO A 97 -2.82 -1.42 12.12
CA PRO A 97 -2.00 -1.27 10.93
C PRO A 97 -1.34 0.10 10.88
N LEU A 98 -0.07 0.12 10.51
CA LEU A 98 0.67 1.36 10.28
C LEU A 98 0.42 1.81 8.85
N VAL A 99 -0.09 3.03 8.70
CA VAL A 99 -0.36 3.64 7.42
C VAL A 99 0.49 4.89 7.21
N THR A 100 0.67 5.26 5.94
CA THR A 100 1.39 6.46 5.49
C THR A 100 0.52 7.27 4.56
N GLY A 101 0.61 8.60 4.61
CA GLY A 101 -0.03 9.49 3.63
C GLY A 101 0.78 9.66 2.34
N ILE A 102 1.96 9.05 2.27
CA ILE A 102 2.83 9.02 1.10
C ILE A 102 2.53 7.72 0.35
N ILE A 103 1.96 7.83 -0.84
CA ILE A 103 1.57 6.68 -1.65
C ILE A 103 2.73 6.28 -2.55
N GLU A 104 3.17 5.04 -2.43
CA GLU A 104 4.20 4.43 -3.26
C GLU A 104 3.57 3.47 -4.27
N LEU A 105 3.86 3.70 -5.55
CA LEU A 105 3.54 2.81 -6.65
C LEU A 105 4.84 2.38 -7.32
N SER A 106 5.23 1.13 -7.12
CA SER A 106 6.47 0.57 -7.64
C SER A 106 6.21 -0.40 -8.78
N ASN A 107 7.13 -0.44 -9.73
CA ASN A 107 7.21 -1.48 -10.75
C ASN A 107 8.68 -1.85 -11.01
N ALA A 108 8.92 -2.69 -12.03
CA ALA A 108 10.26 -3.16 -12.37
C ALA A 108 11.26 -2.06 -12.80
N TYR A 109 10.76 -0.87 -13.19
CA TYR A 109 11.57 0.18 -13.80
C TYR A 109 11.67 1.45 -12.95
N PHE A 110 10.60 1.80 -12.23
CA PHE A 110 10.54 3.01 -11.42
C PHE A 110 9.70 2.82 -10.15
N VAL A 111 9.90 3.74 -9.21
CA VAL A 111 9.07 3.91 -8.02
C VAL A 111 8.52 5.32 -8.04
N TYR A 112 7.19 5.43 -8.10
CA TYR A 112 6.49 6.70 -8.01
C TYR A 112 6.02 6.93 -6.58
N MET A 113 6.36 8.09 -6.00
CA MET A 113 5.97 8.46 -4.64
C MET A 113 5.11 9.72 -4.64
N LYS A 114 3.80 9.57 -4.46
CA LYS A 114 2.88 10.71 -4.28
C LYS A 114 3.04 11.29 -2.89
N GLY A 115 3.24 12.60 -2.78
CA GLY A 115 3.41 13.31 -1.50
C GLY A 115 4.87 13.59 -1.13
N LYS A 116 5.83 13.11 -1.94
CA LYS A 116 7.23 13.54 -1.89
C LYS A 116 7.61 14.15 -3.24
N SER A 117 8.33 15.27 -3.21
CA SER A 117 8.98 15.87 -4.37
C SER A 117 10.45 15.46 -4.37
N TYR A 118 10.72 14.23 -4.79
CA TYR A 118 12.07 13.68 -4.85
C TYR A 118 12.23 12.78 -6.08
N ILE A 119 13.31 12.97 -6.83
CA ILE A 119 13.69 12.13 -7.96
C ILE A 119 15.07 11.56 -7.65
N SER A 120 15.23 10.25 -7.83
CA SER A 120 16.52 9.56 -7.67
C SER A 120 16.67 8.42 -8.65
N VAL A 121 17.92 7.99 -8.81
CA VAL A 121 18.31 6.84 -9.63
C VAL A 121 18.93 5.79 -8.72
N SER A 122 18.69 4.51 -9.02
CA SER A 122 19.26 3.39 -8.26
C SER A 122 20.79 3.42 -8.33
N LYS A 123 21.46 3.41 -7.16
CA LYS A 123 22.92 3.37 -7.05
C LYS A 123 23.56 2.18 -7.80
N ARG A 124 22.81 1.08 -7.95
CA ARG A 124 23.26 -0.12 -8.68
C ARG A 124 23.53 0.15 -10.16
N ILE A 125 22.92 1.18 -10.75
CA ILE A 125 23.14 1.56 -12.16
C ILE A 125 24.55 2.14 -12.36
N GLU A 126 25.08 2.89 -11.39
CA GLU A 126 26.44 3.44 -11.49
C GLU A 126 27.52 2.36 -11.36
N GLU A 127 27.30 1.34 -10.52
CA GLU A 127 28.24 0.24 -10.32
C GLU A 127 28.38 -0.64 -11.58
N GLN A 128 27.30 -0.80 -12.36
CA GLN A 128 27.34 -1.55 -13.62
C GLN A 128 28.12 -0.83 -14.73
N ARG A 129 28.23 0.51 -14.68
CA ARG A 129 29.00 1.29 -15.67
C ARG A 129 30.51 1.26 -15.42
N LYS A 130 30.95 0.85 -14.22
CA LYS A 130 32.38 0.78 -13.85
C LYS A 130 33.02 -0.59 -14.11
N LYS A 131 32.26 -1.55 -14.64
CA LYS A 131 32.74 -2.84 -15.11
C LYS A 131 32.69 -2.88 -16.63
#